data_AF-A0A3S4MJK3-F1
#
_entry.id   AF-A0A3S4MJK3-F1
#
_cell.length_a   1.000
_cell.length_b   1.000
_cell.length_c   1.000
_cell.angle_alpha   90.00
_cell.angle_beta   90.00
_cell.angle_gamma   90.00
#
_symmetry.space_group_name_H-M   'P 1'
#
loop_
_entity.id
_entity.type
_entity.pdbx_description
1 polymer ?
#
loop_
_entity_poly.entity_id
_entity_poly.type
_entity_poly.pdbx_seq_one_letter_code
_entity_poly.pdbx_strand_id
1 'polypeptide(L)'
;MRPLIGQGKVADYIPALATVDGSRLGIAICTVDGQLFQAGDAQERFSIQSISKVLSLVVAMRHYSEEEIWQRVGKDPSGSPFNSLVQLEMEQGIPRNPFINAGALVVCDMLQGRLSAPRQRMLEVVRG
;
A
#
# COMPACT_ATOMS: atom_id res chain seq x y z
N MET A 1 -25.69 8.65 9.38
CA MET A 1 -24.63 8.58 8.34
C MET A 1 -24.39 9.91 7.63
N ARG A 2 -25.42 10.63 7.14
CA ARG A 2 -25.24 11.90 6.42
C ARG A 2 -24.44 13.04 7.10
N PRO A 3 -24.45 13.27 8.44
CA PRO A 3 -23.81 14.46 9.00
C PRO A 3 -22.27 14.46 8.95
N LEU A 4 -21.63 13.31 8.66
CA LEU A 4 -20.16 13.18 8.61
C LEU A 4 -19.60 13.13 7.18
N ILE A 5 -20.45 12.98 6.16
CA ILE A 5 -20.00 12.91 4.76
C ILE A 5 -19.45 14.27 4.33
N GLY A 6 -18.29 14.27 3.68
CA GLY A 6 -17.59 15.48 3.26
C GLY A 6 -16.82 16.19 4.37
N GLN A 7 -16.79 15.66 5.60
CA GLN A 7 -15.86 16.13 6.63
C GLN A 7 -14.45 15.61 6.35
N GLY A 8 -13.46 16.50 6.44
CA GLY A 8 -12.07 16.21 6.08
C GLY A 8 -11.64 16.97 4.82
N LYS A 9 -10.42 16.70 4.34
CA LYS A 9 -9.85 17.34 3.16
C LYS A 9 -9.38 16.26 2.18
N VAL A 10 -9.89 16.32 0.96
CA VAL A 10 -9.36 15.50 -0.15
C VAL A 10 -7.88 15.86 -0.36
N ALA A 11 -7.04 14.85 -0.53
CA ALA A 11 -5.63 15.04 -0.81
C ALA A 11 -5.44 15.88 -2.08
N ASP A 12 -4.75 17.02 -1.96
CA ASP A 12 -4.59 18.00 -3.04
C ASP A 12 -3.15 18.14 -3.54
N TYR A 13 -2.21 17.45 -2.91
CA TYR A 13 -0.80 17.46 -3.31
C TYR A 13 -0.52 16.72 -4.63
N ILE A 14 -1.45 15.87 -5.10
CA ILE A 14 -1.42 15.27 -6.44
C ILE A 14 -2.63 15.81 -7.22
N PRO A 15 -2.44 16.45 -8.40
CA PRO A 15 -3.54 17.06 -9.16
C PRO A 15 -4.68 16.09 -9.49
N ALA A 16 -4.35 14.83 -9.80
CA ALA A 16 -5.35 13.81 -10.07
C ALA A 16 -6.23 13.46 -8.86
N LEU A 17 -5.73 13.63 -7.63
CA LEU A 17 -6.51 13.41 -6.40
C LEU A 17 -7.37 14.62 -6.04
N ALA A 18 -6.88 15.83 -6.32
CA ALA A 18 -7.57 17.08 -5.98
C ALA A 18 -8.95 17.24 -6.65
N THR A 19 -9.17 16.53 -7.76
CA THR A 19 -10.41 16.59 -8.55
C THR A 19 -11.48 15.58 -8.10
N VAL A 20 -11.18 14.73 -7.11
CA VAL A 20 -12.10 13.70 -6.62
C VAL A 20 -13.18 14.31 -5.72
N ASP A 21 -14.43 13.91 -5.94
CA ASP A 21 -15.56 14.31 -5.11
C ASP A 21 -15.46 13.69 -3.70
N GLY A 22 -15.27 14.54 -2.68
CA GLY A 22 -15.11 14.14 -1.28
C GLY A 22 -16.40 13.66 -0.60
N SER A 23 -17.54 13.67 -1.30
CA SER A 23 -18.80 13.10 -0.81
C SER A 23 -18.97 11.60 -1.11
N ARG A 24 -18.07 11.02 -1.93
CA ARG A 24 -18.11 9.60 -2.31
C ARG A 24 -17.81 8.69 -1.13
N LEU A 25 -18.62 7.66 -0.95
CA LEU A 25 -18.45 6.66 0.10
C LEU A 25 -18.97 5.30 -0.37
N GLY A 26 -18.05 4.32 -0.46
CA GLY A 26 -18.36 2.95 -0.82
C GLY A 26 -17.78 1.95 0.17
N ILE A 27 -18.47 0.83 0.35
CA ILE A 27 -17.99 -0.32 1.13
C ILE A 27 -18.30 -1.61 0.39
N ALA A 28 -17.35 -2.54 0.43
CA ALA A 28 -17.52 -3.91 -0.07
C ALA A 28 -17.00 -4.89 0.98
N ILE A 29 -17.72 -5.99 1.18
CA ILE A 29 -17.34 -7.12 2.02
C ILE A 29 -17.34 -8.36 1.12
N CYS A 30 -16.19 -9.01 1.00
CA CYS A 30 -16.05 -10.31 0.36
C CYS A 30 -15.72 -11.33 1.43
N THR A 31 -16.58 -12.34 1.60
CA THR A 31 -16.38 -13.42 2.56
C THR A 31 -15.47 -14.50 2.00
N VAL A 32 -14.96 -15.39 2.88
CA VAL A 32 -14.06 -16.49 2.47
C VAL A 32 -14.72 -17.52 1.55
N ASP A 33 -16.05 -17.62 1.59
CA ASP A 33 -16.89 -18.43 0.69
C ASP A 33 -17.32 -17.68 -0.59
N GLY A 34 -16.81 -16.48 -0.80
CA GLY A 34 -16.99 -15.71 -2.04
C GLY A 34 -18.29 -14.91 -2.13
N GLN A 35 -19.04 -14.75 -1.03
CA GLN A 35 -20.20 -13.87 -1.01
C GLN A 35 -19.75 -12.41 -1.02
N LEU A 36 -20.36 -11.62 -1.90
CA LEU A 36 -20.04 -10.21 -2.07
C LEU A 36 -21.22 -9.34 -1.65
N PHE A 37 -20.99 -8.50 -0.65
CA PHE A 37 -21.94 -7.49 -0.18
C PHE A 37 -21.37 -6.11 -0.45
N GLN A 38 -22.17 -5.21 -1.03
CA GLN A 38 -21.73 -3.87 -1.41
C GLN A 38 -22.79 -2.82 -1.07
N ALA A 39 -22.35 -1.61 -0.74
CA ALA A 39 -23.22 -0.46 -0.54
C ALA A 39 -22.49 0.85 -0.92
N GLY A 40 -23.27 1.86 -1.32
CA GLY A 40 -22.74 3.16 -1.75
C GLY A 40 -21.95 3.07 -3.06
N ASP A 41 -20.89 3.86 -3.18
CA ASP A 41 -20.07 3.99 -4.40
C ASP A 41 -19.03 2.85 -4.56
N ALA A 42 -19.36 1.64 -4.14
CA ALA A 42 -18.42 0.51 -4.04
C ALA A 42 -17.82 0.02 -5.38
N GLN A 43 -18.37 0.48 -6.51
CA GLN A 43 -17.89 0.16 -7.86
C GLN A 43 -17.04 1.27 -8.48
N GLU A 44 -16.93 2.43 -7.82
CA GLU A 44 -16.12 3.55 -8.29
C GLU A 44 -14.63 3.23 -8.14
N ARG A 45 -13.87 3.42 -9.22
CA ARG A 45 -12.43 3.15 -9.21
C ARG A 45 -11.67 4.32 -8.59
N PHE A 46 -10.65 4.01 -7.80
CA PHE A 46 -9.74 5.00 -7.24
C PHE A 46 -8.29 4.47 -7.24
N SER A 47 -7.32 5.38 -7.10
CA SER A 47 -5.92 4.98 -6.94
C SER A 47 -5.69 4.34 -5.58
N ILE A 48 -5.12 3.13 -5.56
CA ILE A 48 -4.86 2.40 -4.32
C ILE A 48 -3.78 3.05 -3.43
N GLN A 49 -2.95 3.94 -3.97
CA GLN A 49 -1.90 4.65 -3.22
C GLN A 49 -1.09 3.70 -2.32
N SER A 50 -0.86 4.03 -1.03
CA SER A 50 -0.09 3.19 -0.11
C SER A 50 -0.66 1.80 0.16
N ILE A 51 -1.90 1.49 -0.25
CA ILE A 51 -2.41 0.11 -0.24
C ILE A 51 -1.57 -0.77 -1.18
N SER A 52 -0.92 -0.21 -2.20
CA SER A 52 -0.01 -0.97 -3.06
C SER A 52 1.14 -1.66 -2.31
N LYS A 53 1.53 -1.16 -1.13
CA LYS A 53 2.66 -1.69 -0.35
C LYS A 53 2.44 -3.13 0.10
N VAL A 54 1.21 -3.47 0.55
CA VAL A 54 0.90 -4.86 0.94
C VAL A 54 0.99 -5.80 -0.26
N LEU A 55 0.50 -5.36 -1.42
CA LEU A 55 0.52 -6.14 -2.64
C LEU A 55 1.97 -6.36 -3.13
N SER A 56 2.81 -5.32 -3.10
CA SER A 56 4.23 -5.44 -3.44
C SER A 56 4.97 -6.39 -2.49
N LEU A 57 4.66 -6.35 -1.20
CA LEU A 57 5.25 -7.27 -0.23
C LEU A 57 4.84 -8.72 -0.51
N VAL A 58 3.56 -8.97 -0.83
CA VAL A 58 3.10 -10.32 -1.23
C VAL A 58 3.86 -10.84 -2.44
N VAL A 59 4.11 -9.99 -3.44
CA VAL A 59 4.94 -10.38 -4.60
C VAL A 59 6.37 -10.72 -4.14
N ALA A 60 6.97 -9.91 -3.28
CA ALA A 60 8.33 -10.18 -2.78
C ALA A 60 8.40 -11.51 -2.02
N MET A 61 7.43 -11.79 -1.13
CA MET A 61 7.34 -13.04 -0.38
C MET A 61 7.16 -14.29 -1.25
N ARG A 62 6.66 -14.15 -2.49
CA ARG A 62 6.58 -15.26 -3.46
C ARG A 62 7.91 -15.55 -4.18
N HIS A 63 8.87 -14.63 -4.12
CA HIS A 63 10.11 -14.68 -4.92
C HIS A 63 11.40 -14.62 -4.09
N TYR A 64 11.29 -14.36 -2.79
CA TYR A 64 12.40 -14.26 -1.87
C TYR A 64 12.15 -15.14 -0.65
N SER A 65 13.23 -15.63 -0.05
CA SER A 65 13.13 -16.20 1.29
C SER A 65 12.80 -15.10 2.30
N GLU A 66 12.22 -15.48 3.44
CA GLU A 66 11.98 -14.53 4.52
C GLU A 66 13.27 -13.84 4.98
N GLU A 67 14.37 -14.58 5.06
CA GLU A 67 15.67 -14.04 5.46
C GLU A 67 16.14 -12.93 4.51
N GLU A 68 16.03 -13.14 3.20
CA GLU A 68 16.43 -12.14 2.20
C GLU A 68 15.61 -10.84 2.28
N ILE A 69 14.32 -10.94 2.64
CA ILE A 69 13.46 -9.76 2.83
C ILE A 69 13.82 -9.06 4.14
N TRP A 70 13.87 -9.81 5.23
CA TRP A 70 13.97 -9.23 6.57
C TRP A 70 15.37 -8.74 6.93
N GLN A 71 16.39 -9.11 6.16
CA GLN A 71 17.71 -8.47 6.22
C GLN A 71 17.72 -7.06 5.60
N ARG A 72 16.79 -6.74 4.70
CA ARG A 72 16.73 -5.45 3.99
C ARG A 72 15.70 -4.48 4.55
N VAL A 73 14.65 -4.99 5.20
CA VAL A 73 13.57 -4.20 5.81
C VAL A 73 13.07 -4.92 7.06
N GLY A 74 12.79 -4.19 8.14
CA GLY A 74 12.35 -4.77 9.41
C GLY A 74 10.88 -5.22 9.42
N LYS A 75 10.41 -5.59 10.62
CA LYS A 75 9.02 -6.00 10.91
C LYS A 75 8.36 -5.18 12.02
N ASP A 76 9.01 -4.11 12.48
CA ASP A 76 8.60 -3.39 13.67
C ASP A 76 7.58 -2.29 13.38
N PRO A 77 6.62 -2.03 14.28
CA PRO A 77 5.75 -0.88 14.16
C PRO A 77 6.56 0.42 14.20
N SER A 78 6.12 1.41 13.44
CA SER A 78 6.66 2.78 13.50
C SER A 78 5.80 3.61 14.44
N GLY A 79 6.39 4.11 15.54
CA GLY A 79 5.72 5.05 16.47
C GLY A 79 5.77 6.51 16.02
N SER A 80 6.49 6.82 14.93
CA SER A 80 6.63 8.15 14.36
C SER A 80 5.97 8.21 12.97
N PRO A 81 5.74 9.42 12.40
CA PRO A 81 5.18 9.57 11.06
C PRO A 81 5.94 8.75 10.01
N PHE A 82 5.21 8.20 9.03
CA PHE A 82 5.73 7.26 8.01
C PHE A 82 6.87 7.82 7.10
N ASN A 83 7.16 9.11 7.19
CA ASN A 83 8.17 9.85 6.42
C ASN A 83 9.30 10.44 7.28
N SER A 84 9.47 9.98 8.53
CA SER A 84 10.53 10.49 9.42
C SER A 84 11.93 10.05 8.96
N LEU A 85 12.71 10.99 8.40
CA LEU A 85 14.12 10.76 8.02
C LEU A 85 15.02 10.49 9.24
N VAL A 86 14.77 11.19 10.35
CA VAL A 86 15.52 11.03 11.61
C VAL A 86 15.44 9.59 12.10
N GLN A 87 14.27 8.95 11.96
CA GLN A 87 14.09 7.57 12.37
C GLN A 87 14.90 6.60 11.50
N LEU A 88 14.99 6.84 10.19
CA LEU A 88 15.79 6.01 9.29
C LEU A 88 17.29 6.13 9.59
N GLU A 89 17.77 7.32 9.96
CA GLU A 89 19.15 7.54 10.40
C GLU A 89 19.45 6.78 11.69
N MET A 90 18.53 6.80 12.66
CA MET A 90 18.65 6.02 13.91
C MET A 90 18.66 4.51 13.66
N GLU A 91 18.00 4.05 12.61
CA GLU A 91 17.94 2.64 12.18
C GLU A 91 19.07 2.27 11.20
N GLN A 92 20.11 3.12 11.10
CA GLN A 92 21.28 2.88 10.26
C GLN A 92 20.93 2.62 8.78
N GLY A 93 19.84 3.22 8.30
CA GLY A 93 19.39 3.10 6.91
C GLY A 93 18.54 1.88 6.60
N ILE A 94 18.26 1.00 7.56
CA ILE A 94 17.34 -0.13 7.39
C ILE A 94 15.94 0.30 7.82
N PRO A 95 14.93 0.37 6.93
CA PRO A 95 13.60 0.81 7.31
C PRO A 95 12.90 -0.18 8.25
N ARG A 96 12.20 0.29 9.29
CA ARG A 96 11.43 -0.56 10.23
C ARG A 96 10.50 -1.60 9.65
N ASN A 97 9.79 -1.26 8.57
CA ASN A 97 8.75 -2.11 8.02
C ASN A 97 8.42 -1.74 6.56
N PRO A 98 7.84 -2.65 5.78
CA PRO A 98 7.51 -2.41 4.38
C PRO A 98 6.34 -1.42 4.15
N PHE A 99 5.65 -0.97 5.20
CA PHE A 99 4.46 -0.12 5.09
C PHE A 99 4.76 1.38 5.18
N ILE A 100 5.95 1.75 5.64
CA ILE A 100 6.50 3.11 5.48
C ILE A 100 7.11 3.30 4.09
N ASN A 101 7.30 4.56 3.65
CA ASN A 101 7.76 4.84 2.30
C ASN A 101 9.16 4.28 2.01
N ALA A 102 10.09 4.40 2.96
CA ALA A 102 11.44 3.86 2.82
C ALA A 102 11.44 2.33 2.66
N GLY A 103 10.65 1.62 3.48
CA GLY A 103 10.52 0.16 3.37
C GLY A 103 9.84 -0.29 2.08
N ALA A 104 8.83 0.45 1.62
CA ALA A 104 8.20 0.18 0.34
C ALA A 104 9.18 0.34 -0.84
N LEU A 105 10.08 1.33 -0.79
CA LEU A 105 11.12 1.50 -1.79
C LEU A 105 12.14 0.36 -1.79
N VAL A 106 12.51 -0.15 -0.61
CA VAL A 106 13.35 -1.35 -0.50
C VAL A 106 12.67 -2.57 -1.14
N VAL A 107 11.37 -2.78 -0.87
CA VAL A 107 10.61 -3.87 -1.51
C VAL A 107 10.55 -3.68 -3.02
N CYS A 108 10.32 -2.46 -3.51
CA CYS A 108 10.35 -2.18 -4.95
C CYS A 108 11.73 -2.48 -5.57
N ASP A 109 12.82 -2.09 -4.91
CA ASP A 109 14.18 -2.41 -5.36
C ASP A 109 14.43 -3.92 -5.45
N MET A 110 14.00 -4.68 -4.43
CA MET A 110 14.05 -6.15 -4.47
C MET A 110 13.33 -6.68 -5.72
N LEU A 111 12.06 -6.30 -5.93
CA LEU A 111 11.30 -6.76 -7.09
C LEU A 111 11.97 -6.40 -8.42
N GLN A 112 12.53 -5.19 -8.54
CA GLN A 112 13.27 -4.76 -9.73
C GLN A 112 14.54 -5.58 -9.96
N GLY A 113 15.22 -6.01 -8.90
CA GLY A 113 16.46 -6.78 -8.98
C GLY A 113 16.28 -8.27 -9.34
N ARG A 114 15.12 -8.86 -9.05
CA ARG A 114 14.87 -10.30 -9.28
C ARG A 114 13.89 -10.61 -10.40
N LEU A 115 13.01 -9.69 -10.75
CA LEU A 115 11.97 -9.93 -11.76
C LEU A 115 12.32 -9.24 -13.07
N SER A 116 12.20 -9.97 -14.18
CA SER A 116 12.34 -9.42 -15.53
C SER A 116 11.17 -8.51 -15.93
N ALA A 117 9.98 -8.74 -15.35
CA ALA A 117 8.76 -7.98 -15.63
C ALA A 117 7.96 -7.69 -14.34
N PRO A 118 8.51 -6.90 -13.39
CA PRO A 118 7.93 -6.70 -12.05
C PRO A 118 6.51 -6.11 -12.10
N ARG A 119 6.24 -5.20 -13.04
CA ARG A 119 4.88 -4.67 -13.27
C ARG A 119 3.89 -5.77 -13.65
N GLN A 120 4.29 -6.69 -14.52
CA GLN A 120 3.42 -7.77 -14.96
C GLN A 120 3.15 -8.75 -13.82
N ARG A 121 4.17 -9.09 -13.03
CA ARG A 121 4.03 -9.93 -11.82
C ARG A 121 3.11 -9.32 -10.79
N MET A 122 3.20 -8.02 -10.57
CA MET A 122 2.27 -7.30 -9.71
C MET A 122 0.83 -7.41 -10.22
N LEU A 123 0.60 -7.24 -11.53
CA LEU A 123 -0.74 -7.37 -12.12
C LEU A 123 -1.29 -8.79 -12.02
N GLU A 124 -0.45 -9.82 -12.13
CA GLU A 124 -0.84 -11.22 -11.92
C GLU A 124 -1.36 -11.46 -10.49
N VAL A 125 -0.69 -10.90 -9.48
CA VAL A 125 -1.13 -11.02 -8.08
C VAL A 125 -2.42 -10.25 -7.81
N VAL A 126 -2.61 -9.08 -8.45
CA VAL A 126 -3.78 -8.23 -8.19
C VAL A 126 -5.04 -8.68 -8.95
N ARG A 127 -4.87 -9.38 -10.09
CA ARG A 127 -5.98 -9.80 -10.96
C ARG A 127 -6.32 -11.28 -10.87
N GLY A 128 -5.44 -12.10 -10.29
CA GLY A 128 -5.68 -13.52 -10.02
C GLY A 128 -6.38 -13.71 -8.69
#